data_AF-A0A1C8ZT58-F1
#
_entry.id   AF-A0A1C8ZT58-F1
#
_cell.length_a   1.000
_cell.length_b   1.000
_cell.length_c   1.000
_cell.angle_alpha   90.00
_cell.angle_beta   90.00
_cell.angle_gamma   90.00
#
_symmetry.space_group_name_H-M   'P 1'
#
loop_
_entity.id
_entity.type
_entity.pdbx_description
1 polymer ?
#
loop_
_entity_poly.entity_id
_entity_poly.type
_entity_poly.pdbx_seq_one_letter_code
_entity_poly.pdbx_strand_id
1 'polypeptide(L)' 'MSNITTISISEKTKKLLELKKKEIEEKINRPLSWDEFFNELLKEEVPKLSPEKAELLKKIIKEDRTRWKRRFA' A
#
# COMPACT_ATOMS: atom_id res chain seq x y z
N MET A 1 -10.51 17.25 7.51
CA MET A 1 -10.39 17.18 6.04
C MET A 1 -9.70 15.88 5.70
N SER A 2 -10.34 14.99 4.93
CA SER A 2 -9.70 13.77 4.44
C SER A 2 -8.77 14.14 3.28
N ASN A 3 -7.48 13.87 3.44
CA ASN A 3 -6.51 14.06 2.37
C ASN A 3 -6.75 12.99 1.30
N ILE A 4 -7.45 13.34 0.23
CA ILE A 4 -7.65 12.43 -0.91
C ILE A 4 -6.31 12.29 -1.62
N THR A 5 -5.80 11.07 -1.70
CA THR A 5 -4.53 10.77 -2.35
C THR A 5 -4.80 9.88 -3.55
N THR A 6 -4.43 10.33 -4.75
CA THR A 6 -4.56 9.54 -5.97
C THR A 6 -3.27 8.76 -6.22
N ILE A 7 -3.39 7.45 -6.43
CA ILE A 7 -2.25 6.58 -6.72
C ILE A 7 -2.44 6.01 -8.14
N SER A 8 -1.45 6.22 -9.00
CA SER A 8 -1.42 5.60 -10.32
C SER A 8 -0.83 4.19 -10.21
N ILE A 9 -1.62 3.21 -10.63
CA ILE A 9 -1.22 1.80 -10.66
C ILE A 9 -1.37 1.23 -12.06
N SER A 10 -0.61 0.17 -12.36
CA SER A 10 -0.77 -0.54 -13.63
C SER A 10 -2.14 -1.22 -13.72
N GLU A 11 -2.65 -1.42 -14.93
CA GLU A 11 -3.95 -2.09 -15.13
C GLU A 11 -3.94 -3.53 -14.59
N LYS A 12 -2.80 -4.23 -14.71
CA LYS A 12 -2.61 -5.57 -14.12
C LYS A 12 -2.75 -5.53 -12.60
N THR A 13 -2.12 -4.56 -11.96
CA THR A 13 -2.21 -4.36 -10.50
C THR A 13 -3.63 -4.03 -10.08
N LYS A 14 -4.35 -3.20 -10.85
CA LYS A 14 -5.75 -2.86 -10.56
C LYS A 14 -6.66 -4.09 -10.57
N LYS A 15 -6.53 -4.95 -11.59
CA LYS A 15 -7.31 -6.20 -11.68
C LYS A 15 -7.04 -7.14 -10.50
N LEU A 16 -5.79 -7.27 -10.08
CA LEU A 16 -5.43 -8.06 -8.90
C LEU A 16 -6.06 -7.51 -7.61
N LEU A 17 -6.04 -6.20 -7.43
CA LEU A 17 -6.64 -5.56 -6.25
C LEU A 17 -8.17 -5.71 -6.23
N GLU A 18 -8.83 -5.61 -7.38
CA GLU A 18 -10.28 -5.82 -7.49
C GLU A 18 -10.68 -7.27 -7.15
N LEU A 19 -9.91 -8.27 -7.58
CA LEU A 19 -10.13 -9.66 -7.21
C LEU A 19 -9.96 -9.87 -5.70
N LYS A 20 -8.87 -9.35 -5.13
CA LYS A 20 -8.61 -9.43 -3.68
C LYS A 20 -9.67 -8.74 -2.86
N LYS A 21 -10.17 -7.60 -3.34
CA LYS A 21 -11.26 -6.87 -2.70
C LYS A 21 -12.53 -7.72 -2.64
N LYS A 22 -12.92 -8.35 -3.75
CA LYS A 22 -14.08 -9.26 -3.78
C LYS A 22 -13.92 -10.44 -2.81
N GLU A 23 -12.75 -11.08 -2.79
CA GLU A 23 -12.47 -12.18 -1.85
C GLU A 23 -12.68 -11.75 -0.38
N ILE A 24 -12.29 -10.52 -0.02
CA ILE A 24 -12.46 -10.01 1.35
C ILE A 24 -13.92 -9.58 1.60
N GLU A 25 -14.59 -8.98 0.62
CA GLU A 25 -16.03 -8.65 0.70
C GLU A 25 -16.88 -9.90 0.91
N GLU A 26 -16.56 -11.01 0.25
CA GLU A 26 -17.20 -12.31 0.44
C GLU A 26 -16.94 -12.87 1.86
N LYS A 27 -15.72 -12.75 2.37
CA LYS A 27 -15.37 -13.19 3.74
C LYS A 27 -16.10 -12.40 4.82
N ILE A 28 -16.27 -11.09 4.63
CA ILE A 28 -16.90 -10.19 5.61
C ILE A 28 -18.41 -10.03 5.35
N ASN A 29 -18.90 -10.61 4.24
CA ASN A 29 -20.28 -10.56 3.78
C ASN A 29 -20.84 -9.12 3.70
N ARG A 30 -19.99 -8.16 3.29
CA ARG A 30 -20.36 -6.75 3.11
C ARG A 30 -19.53 -6.11 2.00
N PRO A 31 -20.09 -5.16 1.23
CA PRO A 31 -19.30 -4.36 0.31
C PRO A 31 -18.36 -3.42 1.08
N LEU A 32 -17.15 -3.23 0.56
CA LEU A 32 -16.12 -2.37 1.15
C LEU A 32 -15.81 -1.20 0.22
N SER A 33 -15.55 -0.02 0.79
CA SER A 33 -14.86 1.04 0.06
C SER A 33 -13.38 0.67 -0.19
N TRP A 34 -12.69 1.39 -1.07
CA TRP A 34 -11.26 1.16 -1.27
C TRP A 34 -10.44 1.45 0.01
N ASP A 35 -10.80 2.49 0.75
CA ASP A 35 -10.12 2.83 2.00
C ASP A 35 -10.35 1.75 3.07
N GLU A 36 -11.57 1.24 3.21
CA GLU A 36 -11.85 0.13 4.11
C GLU A 36 -11.12 -1.15 3.68
N PHE A 37 -11.09 -1.45 2.38
CA PHE A 37 -10.33 -2.59 1.86
C PHE A 37 -8.85 -2.50 2.23
N PHE A 38 -8.21 -1.35 2.01
CA PHE A 38 -6.81 -1.18 2.39
C PHE A 38 -6.60 -1.24 3.90
N ASN A 39 -7.54 -0.70 4.69
CA ASN A 39 -7.46 -0.81 6.15
C ASN A 39 -7.60 -2.27 6.63
N GLU A 40 -8.52 -3.06 6.06
CA GLU A 40 -8.64 -4.48 6.38
C GLU A 40 -7.40 -5.26 5.93
N LEU A 41 -6.85 -4.96 4.76
CA LEU A 41 -5.61 -5.58 4.27
C LEU A 41 -4.41 -5.26 5.18
N LEU A 42 -4.36 -4.05 5.74
CA LEU A 42 -3.29 -3.60 6.63
C LEU A 42 -3.50 -4.01 8.09
N LYS A 43 -4.70 -4.49 8.47
CA LYS A 43 -4.96 -5.11 9.78
C LYS A 43 -4.37 -6.51 9.88
N GLU A 44 -4.22 -7.23 8.75
CA GLU A 44 -3.37 -8.42 8.73
C GLU A 44 -1.98 -8.00 9.18
N GLU A 45 -1.50 -8.62 10.27
CA GLU A 45 -0.33 -8.20 11.03
C GLU A 45 0.78 -7.70 10.11
N VAL A 46 1.13 -6.41 10.23
CA VAL A 46 2.30 -5.87 9.55
C VAL A 46 3.46 -6.79 9.89
N PRO A 47 4.07 -7.49 8.90
CA PRO A 47 5.08 -8.48 9.20
C PRO A 47 6.19 -7.79 9.97
N LYS A 48 6.42 -8.25 11.21
CA LYS A 48 7.46 -7.70 12.08
C LYS A 48 8.80 -7.87 11.37
N LEU A 49 9.33 -6.77 10.85
CA LEU A 49 10.64 -6.76 10.21
C LEU A 49 11.69 -7.02 11.29
N SER A 50 12.68 -7.86 10.97
CA SER A 50 13.89 -7.90 11.77
C SER A 50 14.56 -6.52 11.76
N PRO A 51 15.28 -6.13 12.83
CA PRO A 51 15.95 -4.84 12.90
C PRO A 51 16.80 -4.52 11.66
N GLU A 52 17.50 -5.52 11.15
CA GLU A 52 18.34 -5.43 9.95
C GLU A 52 17.54 -5.08 8.68
N LYS A 53 16.38 -5.74 8.47
CA LYS A 53 15.52 -5.46 7.32
C LYS A 53 14.87 -4.08 7.43
N ALA A 54 14.55 -3.64 8.64
CA ALA A 54 14.00 -2.31 8.89
C ALA A 54 15.02 -1.20 8.58
N GLU A 55 16.29 -1.40 8.94
CA GLU A 55 17.37 -0.47 8.58
C GLU A 55 17.60 -0.39 7.07
N LEU A 56 17.58 -1.54 6.40
CA LEU A 56 17.71 -1.60 4.93
C LEU A 56 16.58 -0.83 4.23
N LEU A 57 15.34 -1.02 4.67
CA LEU A 57 14.17 -0.27 4.17
C LEU A 57 14.32 1.24 4.39
N LYS A 58 14.74 1.67 5.58
CA LYS A 58 14.99 3.10 5.86
C LYS A 58 16.04 3.68 4.92
N LYS A 59 17.10 2.92 4.64
CA LYS A 59 18.18 3.33 3.72
C LYS A 59 17.67 3.50 2.29
N ILE A 60 16.93 2.52 1.77
CA ILE A 60 16.35 2.56 0.43
C ILE A 60 15.41 3.77 0.26
N ILE A 61 14.50 3.99 1.21
CA ILE A 61 13.54 5.11 1.15
C ILE A 61 14.28 6.46 1.18
N LYS A 62 15.34 6.59 1.99
CA LYS A 62 16.13 7.82 2.07
C LYS A 62 16.89 8.09 0.77
N GLU A 63 17.51 7.07 0.19
CA GLU A 63 18.25 7.18 -1.07
C GLU A 63 17.31 7.55 -2.23
N ASP A 64 16.14 6.92 -2.30
CA ASP A 64 15.19 7.15 -3.39
C ASP A 64 14.51 8.54 -3.28
N ARG A 65 14.17 8.97 -2.06
CA ARG A 65 13.72 10.36 -1.81
C ARG A 65 14.75 11.40 -2.24
N THR A 66 16.03 11.10 -2.04
CA THR A 66 17.13 12.00 -2.43
C THR A 66 17.31 12.03 -3.95
N ARG A 67 17.12 10.89 -4.63
CA ARG A 67 17.12 10.80 -6.09
C ARG A 67 15.94 11.54 -6.72
N TRP A 68 14.75 11.44 -6.14
CA TRP A 68 13.58 12.18 -6.62
C TRP A 68 13.75 13.68 -6.45
N LYS A 69 14.23 14.16 -5.29
CA LYS A 69 14.52 15.61 -5.10
C LYS A 69 15.49 16.16 -6.14
N ARG A 70 16.47 15.37 -6.58
CA ARG A 70 17.45 15.76 -7.61
C ARG A 70 16.91 15.75 -9.04
N ARG A 71 15.77 15.10 -9.33
CA ARG A 71 15.15 15.16 -10.66
C ARG A 71 14.27 16.39 -10.88
N PHE A 72 13.89 17.07 -9.79
CA PHE A 72 13.01 18.24 -9.82
C PHE A 72 13.70 19.52 -9.28
N ALA A 73 15.03 19.52 -9.21
CA ALA A 73 15.88 20.68 -8.90
C ALA A 73 16.73 20.99 -10.11
#